data_AF-A0A951X5W8-F1
#
_entry.id   AF-A0A951X5W8-F1
#
_cell.length_a   1.000
_cell.length_b   1.000
_cell.length_c   1.000
_cell.angle_alpha   90.00
_cell.angle_beta   90.00
_cell.angle_gamma   90.00
#
_symmetry.space_group_name_H-M   'P 1'
#
loop_
_entity.id
_entity.type
_entity.pdbx_description
1 polymer ?
#
loop_
_entity_poly.entity_id
_entity_poly.type
_entity_poly.pdbx_seq_one_letter_code
_entity_poly.pdbx_strand_id
1 'polypeptide(L)'
;NTPLFYYSTQVFQSLVAEDEIQAPISQGHFIPGVELPQWRVPTRYRPLSQQDFLFHRGEDPGQTRNLWDADARQRRRMLDLLFHLLESEGMPTEQQARLGLS
;
A
#
# COMPACT_ATOMS: atom_id res chain seq x y z
N ASN A 1 -14.29 -6.82 -6.65
CA ASN A 1 -13.37 -6.60 -5.52
C ASN A 1 -13.27 -7.86 -4.68
N THR A 2 -12.16 -8.57 -4.79
CA THR A 2 -11.84 -9.71 -3.91
C THR A 2 -11.37 -9.13 -2.56
N PRO A 3 -11.94 -9.55 -1.42
CA PRO A 3 -11.55 -9.02 -0.12
C PRO A 3 -10.09 -9.38 0.21
N LEU A 4 -9.34 -8.40 0.75
CA LEU A 4 -7.98 -8.59 1.23
C LEU A 4 -8.00 -9.06 2.69
N PHE A 5 -7.08 -9.96 3.02
CA PHE A 5 -6.93 -10.51 4.36
C PHE A 5 -5.46 -10.45 4.76
N TYR A 6 -5.20 -10.12 6.01
CA TYR A 6 -3.92 -10.42 6.62
C TYR A 6 -4.05 -11.65 7.54
N TYR A 7 -2.96 -12.38 7.68
CA TYR A 7 -2.88 -13.56 8.54
C TYR A 7 -1.81 -13.32 9.60
N SER A 8 -2.16 -13.55 10.86
CA SER A 8 -1.24 -13.37 11.98
C SER A 8 -1.55 -14.36 13.09
N THR A 9 -0.50 -14.79 13.80
CA THR A 9 -0.62 -15.52 15.07
C THR A 9 -0.80 -14.57 16.26
N GLN A 10 -0.65 -13.26 16.03
CA GLN A 10 -0.81 -12.19 17.01
C GLN A 10 -1.85 -11.18 16.51
N VAL A 11 -2.85 -10.89 17.33
CA VAL A 11 -3.83 -9.83 17.02
C VAL A 11 -3.29 -8.52 17.60
N PHE A 12 -2.74 -7.66 16.74
CA PHE A 12 -2.28 -6.34 17.14
C PHE A 12 -3.42 -5.33 17.01
N GLN A 13 -3.57 -4.45 18.00
CA GLN A 13 -4.41 -3.26 17.86
C GLN A 13 -3.65 -2.21 17.05
N SER A 14 -4.21 -1.78 15.91
CA SER A 14 -3.61 -0.78 15.02
C SER A 14 -3.77 0.60 15.64
N LEU A 15 -2.68 1.35 15.75
CA LEU A 15 -2.68 2.72 16.27
C LEU A 15 -3.18 3.76 15.25
N VAL A 16 -3.29 3.39 13.97
CA VAL A 16 -3.57 4.32 12.85
C VAL A 16 -4.98 4.13 12.28
N ALA A 17 -5.63 3.01 12.60
CA ALA A 17 -6.98 2.70 12.15
C ALA A 17 -7.87 2.51 13.39
N GLU A 18 -8.33 3.62 13.98
CA GLU A 18 -9.24 3.59 15.12
C GLU A 18 -10.57 2.87 14.81
N ASP A 19 -10.93 2.74 13.52
CA ASP A 19 -12.23 2.18 13.09
C ASP A 19 -12.27 0.71 12.64
N GLU A 20 -11.17 0.04 12.26
CA GLU A 20 -11.33 -1.21 11.45
C GLU A 20 -10.30 -2.33 11.66
N ILE A 21 -10.04 -2.75 12.91
CA ILE A 21 -9.69 -4.18 13.10
C ILE A 21 -10.99 -4.95 13.20
N GLN A 22 -11.39 -5.54 12.08
CA GLN A 22 -12.48 -6.50 12.11
C GLN A 22 -12.08 -7.72 12.93
N ALA A 23 -13.05 -8.27 13.67
CA ALA A 23 -12.85 -9.56 14.32
C ALA A 23 -12.40 -10.60 13.28
N PRO A 24 -11.45 -11.50 13.63
CA PRO A 24 -11.06 -12.59 12.76
C PRO A 24 -12.30 -13.38 12.29
N ILE A 25 -12.41 -13.63 10.98
CA ILE A 25 -13.58 -14.30 10.41
C ILE A 25 -13.35 -15.81 10.21
N SER A 26 -12.10 -16.27 10.35
CA SER A 26 -11.71 -17.67 10.15
C SER A 26 -10.32 -17.92 10.74
N GLN A 27 -9.98 -19.20 10.92
CA GLN A 27 -8.66 -19.71 11.29
C GLN A 27 -8.36 -20.93 10.41
N GLY A 28 -7.08 -21.25 10.15
CA GLY A 28 -6.73 -22.55 9.55
C GLY A 28 -5.59 -22.63 8.53
N HIS A 29 -4.75 -21.61 8.37
CA HIS A 29 -3.48 -21.82 7.66
C HIS A 29 -2.40 -22.28 8.63
N PHE A 30 -1.85 -23.46 8.35
CA PHE A 30 -0.76 -24.07 9.12
C PHE A 30 0.57 -23.61 8.51
N ILE A 31 1.36 -22.86 9.27
CA ILE A 31 2.79 -22.69 8.96
C ILE A 31 3.51 -23.87 9.64
N PRO A 32 4.23 -24.72 8.88
CA PRO A 32 5.02 -25.79 9.46
C PRO A 32 5.96 -25.27 10.57
N GLY A 33 5.87 -25.87 11.76
CA GLY A 33 6.66 -25.49 12.92
C GLY A 33 6.06 -24.39 13.82
N VAL A 34 4.84 -23.91 13.53
CA VAL A 34 4.14 -22.92 14.37
C VAL A 34 2.92 -23.57 15.03
N GLU A 35 2.90 -23.60 16.35
CA GLU A 35 1.80 -24.21 17.14
C GLU A 35 0.65 -23.24 17.45
N LEU A 36 0.78 -21.97 17.06
CA LEU A 36 -0.21 -20.93 17.31
C LEU A 36 -1.25 -20.85 16.18
N PRO A 37 -2.54 -20.57 16.49
CA PRO A 37 -3.56 -20.41 15.48
C PRO A 37 -3.26 -19.19 14.60
N GLN A 38 -3.46 -19.32 13.28
CA GLN A 38 -3.46 -18.19 12.37
C GLN A 38 -4.86 -17.61 12.22
N TRP A 39 -4.99 -16.34 12.58
CA TRP A 39 -6.22 -15.57 12.42
C TRP A 39 -6.28 -14.96 11.03
N ARG A 40 -7.38 -15.20 10.30
CA ARG A 40 -7.71 -14.49 9.07
C ARG A 40 -8.47 -13.22 9.42
N VAL A 41 -7.82 -12.08 9.27
CA VAL A 41 -8.41 -10.79 9.61
C VAL A 41 -8.75 -10.02 8.34
N PRO A 42 -10.02 -9.59 8.16
CA PRO A 42 -10.41 -8.76 7.02
C PRO A 42 -9.70 -7.41 7.09
N THR A 43 -9.00 -7.05 6.00
CA THR A 43 -8.45 -5.71 5.86
C THR A 43 -9.47 -4.86 5.13
N ARG A 44 -9.99 -3.82 5.78
CA ARG A 44 -10.68 -2.74 5.07
C ARG A 44 -9.67 -1.64 4.82
N TYR A 45 -9.42 -1.40 3.53
CA TYR A 45 -8.63 -0.27 3.09
C TYR A 45 -9.58 0.78 2.55
N ARG A 46 -9.77 1.86 3.30
CA ARG A 46 -10.42 3.06 2.80
C ARG A 46 -9.32 4.10 2.60
N PRO A 47 -8.87 4.34 1.36
CA PRO A 47 -7.92 5.41 1.12
C PRO A 47 -8.61 6.74 1.42
N LEU A 48 -7.86 7.67 2.02
CA LEU A 48 -8.35 9.02 2.29
C LEU A 48 -8.64 9.81 1.00
N SER A 49 -8.02 9.41 -0.11
CA SER A 49 -8.22 9.97 -1.45
C SER A 49 -7.92 8.91 -2.51
N GLN A 50 -8.60 9.00 -3.65
CA GLN A 50 -8.29 8.22 -4.86
C GLN A 50 -7.40 9.00 -5.84
N GLN A 51 -6.99 10.22 -5.47
CA GLN A 51 -6.14 11.07 -6.29
C GLN A 51 -4.67 10.78 -5.99
N ASP A 52 -3.86 10.72 -7.04
CA ASP A 52 -2.41 10.70 -6.93
C ASP A 52 -1.86 12.11 -6.67
N PHE A 53 -0.87 12.22 -5.79
CA PHE A 53 -0.34 13.51 -5.34
C PHE A 53 1.14 13.66 -5.68
N LEU A 54 1.49 14.78 -6.31
CA LEU A 54 2.86 15.19 -6.55
C LEU A 54 3.02 16.69 -6.28
N PHE A 55 3.83 17.06 -5.29
CA PHE A 55 4.01 18.46 -4.89
C PHE A 55 5.47 18.86 -4.85
N HIS A 56 5.77 20.09 -5.29
CA HIS A 56 7.07 20.69 -5.11
C HIS A 56 7.13 21.47 -3.79
N ARG A 57 7.49 20.80 -2.69
CA ARG A 57 7.43 21.36 -1.33
C ARG A 57 8.24 22.66 -1.12
N GLY A 58 9.30 22.88 -1.89
CA GLY A 58 10.11 24.10 -1.78
C GLY A 58 9.45 25.34 -2.39
N GLU A 59 8.63 25.16 -3.42
CA GLU A 59 7.92 26.25 -4.13
C GLU A 59 6.46 26.36 -3.69
N ASP A 60 5.89 25.25 -3.21
CA ASP A 60 4.53 25.15 -2.70
C ASP A 60 4.52 24.44 -1.33
N PRO A 61 4.95 25.14 -0.25
CA PRO A 61 4.93 24.56 1.10
C PRO A 61 3.52 24.16 1.57
N GLY A 62 2.50 24.80 1.02
CA GLY A 62 1.09 24.53 1.31
C GLY A 62 0.49 23.36 0.53
N GLN A 63 1.23 22.76 -0.42
CA GLN A 63 0.77 21.63 -1.24
C GLN A 63 -0.57 21.91 -1.94
N THR A 64 -0.72 23.14 -2.43
CA THR A 64 -1.93 23.62 -3.10
C THR A 64 -1.96 23.30 -4.59
N ARG A 65 -0.79 23.03 -5.19
CA ARG A 65 -0.62 22.77 -6.62
C ARG A 65 -0.15 21.35 -6.87
N ASN A 66 -1.11 20.46 -7.15
CA ASN A 66 -0.81 19.08 -7.53
C ASN A 66 -0.22 19.03 -8.95
N LEU A 67 1.06 18.65 -9.06
CA LEU A 67 1.79 18.50 -10.32
C LEU A 67 1.46 17.21 -11.05
N TRP A 68 0.74 16.26 -10.43
CA TRP A 68 0.42 14.98 -11.04
C TRP A 68 -0.33 15.12 -12.38
N ASP A 69 -1.33 15.99 -12.38
CA ASP A 69 -2.11 16.32 -13.59
C ASP A 69 -1.57 17.55 -14.30
N ALA A 70 -0.92 18.47 -13.58
CA ALA A 70 -0.47 19.75 -14.12
C ALA A 70 0.87 19.70 -14.86
N ASP A 71 1.72 18.68 -14.61
CA ASP A 71 3.01 18.53 -15.27
C ASP A 71 3.35 17.05 -15.54
N ALA A 72 3.00 16.59 -16.74
CA ALA A 72 3.28 15.22 -17.18
C ALA A 72 4.77 14.87 -17.19
N ARG A 73 5.68 15.85 -17.35
CA ARG A 73 7.13 15.60 -17.34
C ARG A 73 7.60 15.29 -15.92
N GLN A 74 7.13 16.06 -14.92
CA GLN A 74 7.44 15.77 -13.52
C GLN A 74 6.82 14.46 -13.06
N ARG A 75 5.57 14.18 -13.45
CA ARG A 75 4.95 12.87 -13.19
C ARG A 75 5.80 11.73 -13.74
N ARG A 76 6.18 11.79 -15.02
CA ARG A 76 6.99 10.72 -15.65
C ARG A 76 8.33 10.55 -14.94
N ARG A 77 9.03 11.66 -14.68
CA ARG A 77 10.31 11.66 -13.97
C ARG A 77 10.22 10.96 -12.60
N MET A 78 9.17 11.24 -11.82
CA MET A 78 9.01 10.63 -10.50
C MET A 78 8.67 9.14 -10.59
N LEU A 79 7.84 8.75 -11.55
CA LEU A 79 7.53 7.33 -11.79
C LEU A 79 8.78 6.54 -12.23
N ASP A 80 9.62 7.12 -13.08
CA ASP A 80 10.89 6.49 -13.49
C ASP A 80 11.85 6.32 -12.29
N LEU A 81 11.94 7.33 -11.40
CA LEU A 81 12.73 7.19 -10.17
C LEU A 81 12.19 6.11 -9.24
N LEU A 82 10.87 6.05 -9.07
CA LEU A 82 10.22 5.01 -8.25
C LEU A 82 10.48 3.62 -8.83
N PHE A 83 10.36 3.48 -10.16
CA PHE A 83 10.64 2.23 -10.85
C PHE A 83 12.06 1.75 -10.59
N HIS A 84 13.07 2.60 -10.83
CA HIS A 84 14.47 2.21 -10.64
C HIS A 84 14.81 1.91 -9.17
N LEU A 85 14.22 2.64 -8.23
CA LEU A 85 14.38 2.35 -6.81
C LEU A 85 13.85 0.94 -6.49
N LEU A 86 12.61 0.65 -6.88
CA LEU A 86 11.98 -0.65 -6.62
C LEU A 86 12.67 -1.79 -7.36
N GLU A 87 13.14 -1.56 -8.59
CA GLU A 87 13.95 -2.51 -9.35
C GLU A 87 15.25 -2.85 -8.60
N SER A 88 15.94 -1.85 -8.05
CA SER A 88 17.17 -2.05 -7.27
C SER A 88 16.94 -2.84 -5.97
N GLU A 89 15.75 -2.76 -5.40
CA GLU A 89 15.31 -3.53 -4.22
C GLU A 89 14.78 -4.94 -4.59
N GLY A 90 14.86 -5.33 -5.87
CA GLY A 90 14.46 -6.66 -6.34
C GLY A 90 12.97 -6.85 -6.56
N MET A 91 12.22 -5.79 -6.87
CA MET A 91 10.79 -5.87 -7.12
C MET A 91 10.47 -6.85 -8.29
N PRO A 92 9.59 -7.86 -8.08
CA PRO A 92 9.16 -8.76 -9.14
C PRO A 92 8.44 -8.03 -10.28
N THR A 93 8.62 -8.49 -11.51
CA THR A 93 8.00 -7.90 -12.72
C THR A 93 6.47 -7.88 -12.68
N GLU A 94 5.85 -8.87 -12.03
CA GLU A 94 4.39 -8.87 -11.85
C GLU A 94 3.90 -7.69 -10.99
N GLN A 95 4.71 -7.25 -10.01
CA GLN A 95 4.39 -6.08 -9.20
C GLN A 95 4.56 -4.77 -9.99
N GLN A 96 5.49 -4.71 -10.96
CA GLN A 96 5.64 -3.57 -11.86
C GLN A 96 4.36 -3.32 -12.66
N ALA A 97 3.78 -4.39 -13.24
CA ALA A 97 2.55 -4.31 -14.00
C ALA A 97 1.35 -3.90 -13.12
N ARG A 98 1.25 -4.45 -11.90
CA ARG A 98 0.18 -4.12 -10.94
C ARG A 98 0.23 -2.66 -10.49
N LEU A 99 1.42 -2.09 -10.38
CA LEU A 99 1.64 -0.70 -9.98
C LEU A 99 1.57 0.28 -11.15
N GLY A 100 1.38 -0.20 -12.40
CA GLY A 100 1.34 0.66 -13.59
C GLY A 100 2.68 1.33 -13.89
N LEU A 101 3.79 0.69 -13.53
CA LEU A 101 5.16 1.21 -13.72
C LEU A 101 5.84 0.68 -14.99
N SER A 102 5.15 -0.14 -15.79
CA SER A 102 5.62 -0.73 -17.06
C SER A 102 5.19 0.07 -18.29
#